data_AF-A0A358L9P0-F1
#
_entry.id   AF-A0A358L9P0-F1
#
_cell.length_a   1.000
_cell.length_b   1.000
_cell.length_c   1.000
_cell.angle_alpha   90.00
_cell.angle_beta   90.00
_cell.angle_gamma   90.00
#
_symmetry.space_group_name_H-M   'P 1'
#
loop_
_entity.id
_entity.type
_entity.pdbx_description
1 polymer ?
#
loop_
_entity_poly.entity_id
_entity_poly.type
_entity_poly.pdbx_seq_one_letter_code
_entity_poly.pdbx_strand_id
1 'polypeptide(L)'
;MLKYKRTVATVIVLIIAYCIWIAVRPAKIVRVDNGAVFVEHLPMTTEGKLKWWLKNKELLQEKFHIVNKPYNFTVTIMNFDGYEELPKGTMDGSIDDYTCFDDTNGKHENCVYNNIAIIVRGNLNGRQFINIDGKTYIQKDDEKVELE
;
A
#
# COMPACT_ATOMS: atom_id res chain seq x y z
N MET A 1 23.19 -14.88 37.01
CA MET A 1 22.06 -13.94 36.85
C MET A 1 22.41 -12.67 36.05
N LEU A 2 23.54 -12.00 36.27
CA LEU A 2 23.85 -10.73 35.56
C LEU A 2 24.03 -10.87 34.04
N LYS A 3 24.61 -11.98 33.56
CA LYS A 3 24.79 -12.26 32.12
C LYS A 3 23.45 -12.41 31.37
N TYR A 4 22.49 -13.14 31.93
CA TYR A 4 21.16 -13.34 31.33
C TYR A 4 20.40 -12.00 31.22
N LYS A 5 20.45 -11.15 32.25
CA LYS A 5 19.83 -9.82 32.22
C LYS A 5 20.45 -8.91 31.16
N ARG A 6 21.78 -8.98 30.96
CA ARG A 6 22.49 -8.24 29.90
C ARG A 6 22.09 -8.72 28.51
N THR A 7 22.04 -10.03 28.27
CA THR A 7 21.60 -10.59 26.99
C THR A 7 20.16 -10.18 26.65
N VAL A 8 19.24 -10.26 27.63
CA VAL A 8 17.85 -9.82 27.45
C VAL A 8 17.77 -8.34 27.11
N ALA A 9 18.52 -7.48 27.80
CA ALA A 9 18.55 -6.05 27.51
C ALA A 9 19.07 -5.76 26.08
N THR A 10 20.11 -6.46 25.64
CA THR A 10 20.64 -6.32 24.27
C THR A 10 19.60 -6.73 23.22
N VAL A 11 18.90 -7.84 23.43
CA VAL A 11 17.84 -8.30 22.52
C VAL A 11 16.71 -7.27 22.44
N ILE A 12 16.29 -6.70 23.56
CA ILE A 12 15.25 -5.66 23.59
C ILE A 12 15.68 -4.43 22.78
N VAL A 13 16.94 -3.98 22.95
CA VAL A 13 17.46 -2.82 22.19
C VAL A 13 17.47 -3.11 20.69
N LEU A 14 17.86 -4.32 20.27
CA LEU A 14 17.85 -4.71 18.86
C LEU A 14 16.44 -4.72 18.28
N ILE A 15 15.46 -5.24 19.02
CA ILE A 15 14.04 -5.23 18.60
C ILE A 15 13.54 -3.79 18.46
N ILE A 16 13.83 -2.92 19.42
CA ILE A 16 13.42 -1.50 19.36
C ILE A 16 14.06 -0.81 18.14
N ALA A 17 15.35 -1.02 17.91
CA ALA A 17 16.04 -0.46 16.75
C ALA A 17 15.42 -0.94 15.43
N TYR A 18 15.07 -2.22 15.33
CA TYR A 18 14.39 -2.79 14.17
C TYR A 18 12.99 -2.20 13.97
N CYS A 19 12.20 -2.06 15.03
CA CYS A 19 10.88 -1.42 14.96
C CYS A 19 10.97 0.05 14.52
N ILE A 20 11.95 0.80 15.03
CA ILE A 20 12.19 2.20 14.62
C ILE A 20 12.56 2.26 13.14
N TRP A 21 13.43 1.37 12.67
CA TRP A 21 13.82 1.33 11.26
C TRP A 21 12.61 1.06 10.34
N ILE A 22 11.73 0.12 10.71
CA ILE A 22 10.47 -0.15 9.99
C ILE A 22 9.51 1.05 10.02
N ALA A 23 9.49 1.82 11.11
CA ALA A 23 8.60 2.97 11.23
C ALA A 23 9.09 4.19 10.42
N VAL A 24 10.40 4.34 10.23
CA VAL A 24 11.01 5.54 9.60
C VAL A 24 11.35 5.33 8.12
N ARG A 25 11.42 4.08 7.64
CA ARG A 25 11.70 3.80 6.23
C ARG A 25 10.70 4.51 5.30
N PRO A 26 11.16 5.19 4.25
CA PRO A 26 10.29 5.91 3.34
C PRO A 26 9.50 4.95 2.44
N ALA A 27 8.22 5.19 2.31
CA ALA A 27 7.38 4.50 1.34
C ALA A 27 7.77 4.91 -0.10
N LYS A 28 7.92 3.93 -0.98
CA LYS A 28 8.40 4.12 -2.36
C LYS A 28 7.37 3.60 -3.35
N ILE A 29 6.94 4.44 -4.29
CA ILE A 29 6.10 4.03 -5.41
C ILE A 29 6.98 3.25 -6.39
N VAL A 30 6.70 1.97 -6.57
CA VAL A 30 7.47 1.06 -7.44
C VAL A 30 6.88 1.06 -8.84
N ARG A 31 5.55 0.99 -8.94
CA ARG A 31 4.84 0.89 -10.21
C ARG A 31 3.44 1.48 -10.10
N VAL A 32 2.94 2.01 -11.21
CA VAL A 32 1.53 2.33 -11.40
C VAL A 32 1.05 1.62 -12.65
N ASP A 33 -0.02 0.85 -12.55
CA ASP A 33 -0.56 0.06 -13.64
C ASP A 33 -2.07 -0.11 -13.49
N ASN A 34 -2.84 0.10 -14.57
CA ASN A 34 -4.30 -0.11 -14.61
C ASN A 34 -5.10 0.51 -13.43
N GLY A 35 -4.68 1.67 -12.92
CA GLY A 35 -5.35 2.35 -11.80
C GLY A 35 -4.96 1.82 -10.40
N ALA A 36 -4.06 0.85 -10.34
CA ALA A 36 -3.41 0.39 -9.12
C ALA A 36 -2.02 1.03 -8.95
N VAL A 37 -1.66 1.36 -7.72
CA VAL A 37 -0.36 1.92 -7.33
C VAL A 37 0.31 0.93 -6.39
N PHE A 38 1.46 0.40 -6.80
CA PHE A 38 2.25 -0.54 -6.03
C PHE A 38 3.30 0.21 -5.23
N VAL A 39 3.25 0.09 -3.90
CA VAL A 39 4.07 0.87 -2.98
C VAL A 39 4.79 -0.04 -2.01
N GLU A 40 6.11 0.08 -2.00
CA GLU A 40 6.98 -0.59 -1.05
C GLU A 40 7.02 0.21 0.26
N HIS A 41 7.11 -0.49 1.39
CA HIS A 41 7.28 0.12 2.71
C HIS A 41 6.17 1.12 3.11
N LEU A 42 4.91 0.82 2.77
CA LEU A 42 3.79 1.60 3.28
C LEU A 42 3.79 1.66 4.82
N PRO A 43 3.35 2.79 5.41
CA PRO A 43 3.23 2.87 6.86
C PRO A 43 2.31 1.78 7.40
N MET A 44 2.68 1.18 8.53
CA MET A 44 1.94 0.05 9.10
C MET A 44 0.61 0.48 9.73
N THR A 45 0.53 1.71 10.26
CA THR A 45 -0.66 2.21 10.95
C THR A 45 -1.66 2.83 9.97
N THR A 46 -2.96 2.70 10.26
CA THR A 46 -4.03 3.31 9.47
C THR A 46 -3.84 4.82 9.30
N GLU A 47 -3.46 5.53 10.35
CA GLU A 47 -3.15 6.97 10.30
C GLU A 47 -1.93 7.28 9.42
N GLY A 48 -0.91 6.42 9.47
CA GLY A 48 0.27 6.54 8.62
C GLY A 48 -0.08 6.39 7.14
N LYS A 49 -0.89 5.39 6.80
CA LYS A 49 -1.38 5.15 5.43
C LYS A 49 -2.22 6.34 4.95
N LEU A 50 -3.11 6.87 5.79
CA LEU A 50 -3.91 8.05 5.47
C LEU A 50 -3.03 9.28 5.21
N LYS A 51 -2.08 9.58 6.10
CA LYS A 51 -1.13 10.69 5.93
C LYS A 51 -0.29 10.53 4.66
N TRP A 52 0.15 9.31 4.36
CA TRP A 52 0.88 9.01 3.14
C TRP A 52 0.03 9.30 1.91
N TRP A 53 -1.23 8.83 1.88
CA TRP A 53 -2.15 9.10 0.76
C TRP A 53 -2.35 10.61 0.56
N LEU A 54 -2.70 11.33 1.63
CA LEU A 54 -2.94 12.78 1.56
C LEU A 54 -1.72 13.56 1.07
N LYS A 55 -0.51 13.12 1.41
CA LYS A 55 0.75 13.74 0.95
C LYS A 55 1.09 13.44 -0.51
N ASN A 56 0.73 12.25 -1.01
CA ASN A 56 1.18 11.78 -2.33
C ASN A 56 0.10 11.86 -3.42
N LYS A 57 -1.18 12.10 -3.06
CA LYS A 57 -2.29 12.12 -4.03
C LYS A 57 -2.06 13.08 -5.20
N GLU A 58 -1.54 14.28 -4.93
CA GLU A 58 -1.28 15.30 -5.95
C GLU A 58 -0.16 14.86 -6.91
N LEU A 59 0.95 14.34 -6.36
CA LEU A 59 2.07 13.82 -7.16
C LEU A 59 1.63 12.63 -8.02
N LEU A 60 0.82 11.73 -7.45
CA LEU A 60 0.30 10.59 -8.18
C LEU A 60 -0.62 11.03 -9.33
N GLN A 61 -1.46 12.04 -9.09
CA GLN A 61 -2.32 12.60 -10.11
C GLN A 61 -1.52 13.29 -11.22
N GLU A 62 -0.54 14.12 -10.87
CA GLU A 62 0.26 14.88 -11.83
C GLU A 62 1.13 13.97 -12.71
N LYS A 63 1.77 12.95 -12.13
CA LYS A 63 2.71 12.08 -12.86
C LYS A 63 2.04 10.95 -13.60
N PHE A 64 1.03 10.33 -12.98
CA PHE A 64 0.47 9.06 -13.46
C PHE A 64 -1.01 9.17 -13.86
N HIS A 65 -1.64 10.33 -13.67
CA HIS A 65 -3.05 10.57 -14.03
C HIS A 65 -4.01 9.51 -13.48
N ILE A 66 -3.76 9.08 -12.22
CA ILE A 66 -4.51 7.98 -11.58
C ILE A 66 -6.02 8.24 -11.47
N VAL A 67 -6.44 9.50 -11.45
CA VAL A 67 -7.85 9.92 -11.50
C VAL A 67 -8.16 10.46 -12.90
N ASN A 68 -8.74 9.59 -13.73
CA ASN A 68 -9.20 9.96 -15.07
C ASN A 68 -10.48 10.82 -15.07
N LYS A 69 -11.32 10.67 -14.03
CA LYS A 69 -12.57 11.41 -13.87
C LYS A 69 -12.67 11.92 -12.45
N PRO A 70 -12.91 13.23 -12.22
CA PRO A 70 -12.93 13.80 -10.87
C PRO A 70 -14.04 13.21 -9.97
N TYR A 71 -15.09 12.66 -10.58
CA TYR A 71 -16.35 12.31 -9.90
C TYR A 71 -16.69 10.83 -9.89
N ASN A 72 -15.97 9.99 -10.63
CA ASN A 72 -16.21 8.54 -10.62
C ASN A 72 -14.92 7.82 -10.94
N PHE A 73 -14.16 7.54 -9.90
CA PHE A 73 -12.86 6.88 -9.99
C PHE A 73 -12.67 5.94 -8.81
N THR A 74 -11.86 4.91 -9.02
CA THR A 74 -11.32 4.06 -7.97
C THR A 74 -9.81 4.00 -8.15
N VAL A 75 -9.08 4.34 -7.09
CA VAL A 75 -7.63 4.18 -7.01
C VAL A 75 -7.35 3.13 -5.95
N THR A 76 -6.60 2.10 -6.31
CA THR A 76 -6.21 1.04 -5.40
C THR A 76 -4.73 1.16 -5.10
N ILE A 77 -4.36 1.33 -3.85
CA ILE A 77 -2.96 1.29 -3.42
C ILE A 77 -2.68 -0.10 -2.87
N MET A 78 -1.72 -0.79 -3.48
CA MET A 78 -1.27 -2.12 -3.10
C MET A 78 0.07 -2.06 -2.37
N ASN A 79 0.24 -2.92 -1.37
CA ASN A 79 1.56 -3.21 -0.81
C ASN A 79 2.37 -3.97 -1.86
N PHE A 80 3.61 -3.53 -2.06
CA PHE A 80 4.57 -4.22 -2.91
C PHE A 80 5.64 -4.87 -2.03
N ASP A 81 5.64 -6.20 -2.00
CA ASP A 81 6.58 -7.01 -1.21
C ASP A 81 7.64 -7.70 -2.10
N GLY A 82 7.58 -7.50 -3.42
CA GLY A 82 8.51 -8.08 -4.39
C GLY A 82 7.78 -8.68 -5.59
N TYR A 83 8.56 -9.14 -6.57
CA TYR A 83 8.05 -9.96 -7.67
C TYR A 83 8.14 -11.44 -7.30
N GLU A 84 7.10 -12.18 -7.64
CA GLU A 84 6.94 -13.61 -7.38
C GLU A 84 6.51 -14.34 -8.65
N GLU A 85 6.86 -15.62 -8.74
CA GLU A 85 6.36 -16.51 -9.80
C GLU A 85 4.91 -16.91 -9.47
N LEU A 86 4.08 -17.08 -10.51
CA LEU A 86 2.73 -17.60 -10.33
C LEU A 86 2.72 -18.99 -9.69
N PRO A 87 1.70 -19.30 -8.86
CA PRO A 87 1.44 -20.66 -8.44
C PRO A 87 1.26 -21.58 -9.66
N LYS A 88 1.84 -22.78 -9.60
CA LYS A 88 1.86 -23.79 -10.67
C LYS A 88 0.91 -24.95 -10.39
N GLY A 89 0.22 -24.97 -9.24
CA GLY A 89 -0.63 -26.09 -8.80
C GLY A 89 -1.93 -25.66 -8.12
N THR A 90 -2.56 -26.61 -7.43
CA THR A 90 -3.83 -26.40 -6.71
C THR A 90 -3.63 -26.17 -5.20
N MET A 91 -2.40 -26.27 -4.70
CA MET A 91 -2.07 -26.16 -3.26
C MET A 91 -1.25 -24.91 -2.90
N ASP A 92 -0.91 -24.07 -3.88
CA ASP A 92 -0.05 -22.89 -3.78
C ASP A 92 -0.80 -21.55 -3.96
N GLY A 93 -2.13 -21.59 -4.08
CA GLY A 93 -3.00 -20.40 -4.13
C GLY A 93 -3.77 -20.28 -5.45
N SER A 94 -4.59 -19.23 -5.57
CA SER A 94 -5.23 -18.90 -6.85
C SER A 94 -4.33 -17.98 -7.66
N ILE A 95 -4.30 -18.18 -8.99
CA ILE A 95 -3.65 -17.23 -9.92
C ILE A 95 -4.32 -15.85 -9.81
N ASP A 96 -5.61 -15.80 -9.46
CA ASP A 96 -6.39 -14.57 -9.29
C ASP A 96 -5.90 -13.70 -8.12
N ASP A 97 -5.11 -14.27 -7.21
CA ASP A 97 -4.51 -13.56 -6.08
C ASP A 97 -3.28 -12.72 -6.51
N TYR A 98 -2.89 -12.74 -7.78
CA TYR A 98 -1.70 -12.06 -8.29
C TYR A 98 -2.04 -11.09 -9.43
N THR A 99 -1.32 -9.97 -9.48
CA THR A 99 -1.27 -9.09 -10.65
C THR A 99 0.04 -9.32 -11.39
N CYS A 100 -0.03 -9.83 -12.62
CA CYS A 100 1.11 -10.03 -13.50
C CYS A 100 1.23 -8.92 -14.52
N PHE A 101 2.46 -8.47 -14.77
CA PHE A 101 2.73 -7.45 -15.76
C PHE A 101 3.28 -8.07 -17.06
N ASP A 102 2.77 -7.61 -18.20
CA ASP A 102 3.09 -8.16 -19.53
C ASP A 102 4.47 -7.74 -20.08
N ASP A 103 5.28 -7.07 -19.27
CA ASP A 103 6.55 -6.43 -19.64
C ASP A 103 7.66 -7.39 -20.11
N THR A 104 7.45 -8.70 -19.96
CA THR A 104 8.46 -9.75 -20.20
C THR A 104 8.14 -10.63 -21.42
N ASN A 105 7.64 -10.04 -22.51
CA ASN A 105 7.39 -10.75 -23.78
C ASN A 105 6.58 -12.06 -23.59
N GLY A 106 5.50 -11.99 -22.79
CA GLY A 106 4.61 -13.14 -22.53
C GLY A 106 5.12 -14.15 -21.50
N LYS A 107 6.26 -13.91 -20.85
CA LYS A 107 6.69 -14.68 -19.69
C LYS A 107 6.06 -14.06 -18.44
N HIS A 108 5.15 -14.76 -17.77
CA HIS A 108 4.54 -14.35 -16.49
C HIS A 108 5.55 -14.44 -15.32
N GLU A 109 6.74 -13.88 -15.49
CA GLU A 109 7.87 -13.95 -14.54
C GLU A 109 7.88 -12.77 -13.55
N ASN A 110 7.03 -11.76 -13.73
CA ASN A 110 6.94 -10.57 -12.88
C ASN A 110 5.51 -10.37 -12.39
N CYS A 111 5.08 -11.20 -11.43
CA CYS A 111 3.79 -11.05 -10.77
C CYS A 111 3.95 -10.53 -9.35
N VAL A 112 2.91 -9.88 -8.82
CA VAL A 112 2.88 -9.35 -7.46
C VAL A 112 1.62 -9.82 -6.78
N TYR A 113 1.74 -10.29 -5.54
CA TYR A 113 0.60 -10.68 -4.73
C TYR A 113 -0.33 -9.48 -4.46
N ASN A 114 -1.63 -9.70 -4.63
CA ASN A 114 -2.66 -8.67 -4.47
C ASN A 114 -2.91 -8.37 -2.99
N ASN A 115 -2.14 -7.44 -2.43
CA ASN A 115 -2.29 -6.99 -1.05
C ASN A 115 -2.77 -5.52 -1.00
N ILE A 116 -4.08 -5.32 -0.94
CA ILE A 116 -4.68 -3.97 -0.96
C ILE A 116 -4.48 -3.28 0.40
N ALA A 117 -3.82 -2.12 0.37
CA ALA A 117 -3.56 -1.31 1.56
C ALA A 117 -4.55 -0.14 1.72
N ILE A 118 -4.93 0.49 0.61
CA ILE A 118 -5.82 1.66 0.58
C ILE A 118 -6.73 1.56 -0.65
N ILE A 119 -8.02 1.81 -0.49
CA ILE A 119 -8.95 1.98 -1.61
C ILE A 119 -9.54 3.38 -1.53
N VAL A 120 -9.40 4.16 -2.61
CA VAL A 120 -9.95 5.52 -2.70
C VAL A 120 -11.01 5.55 -3.78
N ARG A 121 -12.23 5.95 -3.43
CA ARG A 121 -13.36 6.03 -4.35
C ARG A 121 -13.91 7.45 -4.39
N GLY A 122 -13.95 8.05 -5.57
CA GLY A 122 -14.68 9.30 -5.79
C GLY A 122 -16.14 9.05 -6.15
N ASN A 123 -17.05 9.89 -5.66
CA ASN A 123 -18.46 9.89 -6.07
C ASN A 123 -18.86 11.15 -6.85
N LEU A 124 -20.06 11.07 -7.45
CA LEU A 124 -20.63 12.13 -8.29
C LEU A 124 -20.86 13.46 -7.56
N ASN A 125 -20.87 13.44 -6.23
CA ASN A 125 -21.08 14.60 -5.37
C ASN A 125 -19.76 15.24 -4.91
N GLY A 126 -18.62 14.83 -5.49
CA GLY A 126 -17.29 15.34 -5.13
C GLY A 126 -16.75 14.80 -3.80
N ARG A 127 -17.41 13.83 -3.17
CA ARG A 127 -16.91 13.17 -1.95
C ARG A 127 -15.97 12.04 -2.32
N GLN A 128 -14.87 11.93 -1.58
CA GLN A 128 -13.94 10.82 -1.67
C GLN A 128 -14.08 9.93 -0.43
N PHE A 129 -14.15 8.63 -0.65
CA PHE A 129 -14.16 7.61 0.39
C PHE A 129 -12.83 6.89 0.38
N ILE A 130 -12.08 7.00 1.47
CA ILE A 130 -10.76 6.39 1.65
C ILE A 130 -10.94 5.24 2.62
N ASN A 131 -10.86 4.00 2.14
CA ASN A 131 -10.93 2.81 2.96
C ASN A 131 -9.53 2.29 3.28
N ILE A 132 -9.23 2.13 4.57
CA ILE A 132 -7.93 1.68 5.08
C ILE A 132 -8.18 0.75 6.26
N ASP A 133 -7.68 -0.49 6.20
CA ASP A 133 -7.78 -1.48 7.29
C ASP A 133 -9.22 -1.63 7.85
N GLY A 134 -10.22 -1.58 6.97
CA GLY A 134 -11.64 -1.69 7.33
C GLY A 134 -12.28 -0.40 7.87
N LYS A 135 -11.52 0.69 8.04
CA LYS A 135 -12.05 2.01 8.39
C LYS A 135 -12.30 2.83 7.13
N THR A 136 -13.41 3.54 7.09
CA THR A 136 -13.73 4.47 6.00
C THR A 136 -13.58 5.90 6.49
N TYR A 137 -12.84 6.69 5.72
CA TYR A 137 -12.69 8.12 5.91
C TYR A 137 -13.37 8.84 4.75
N ILE A 138 -14.18 9.84 5.05
CA ILE A 138 -14.86 10.67 4.07
C ILE A 138 -14.11 11.99 3.95
N GLN A 139 -13.62 12.29 2.75
CA GLN A 139 -13.06 13.59 2.41
C GLN A 139 -14.07 14.39 1.59
N LYS A 140 -14.47 15.56 2.09
CA LYS A 140 -15.42 16.47 1.42
C LYS A 140 -14.71 17.79 1.13
N ASP A 141 -14.43 18.01 -0.15
CA ASP A 141 -13.48 19.03 -0.62
C ASP A 141 -12.10 18.83 0.05
N ASP A 142 -11.02 19.40 -0.47
CA ASP A 142 -9.65 19.02 -0.07
C ASP A 142 -9.28 19.21 1.42
N GLU A 143 -10.18 19.72 2.26
CA GLU A 143 -9.90 20.17 3.63
C GLU A 143 -10.43 19.30 4.78
N LYS A 144 -11.54 18.55 4.64
CA LYS A 144 -12.11 17.83 5.80
C LYS A 144 -12.17 16.33 5.59
N VAL A 145 -11.38 15.61 6.37
CA VAL A 145 -11.39 14.15 6.48
C VAL A 145 -12.07 13.75 7.79
N GLU A 146 -13.20 13.05 7.70
CA GLU A 146 -13.98 12.57 8.85
C GLU A 146 -14.05 11.04 8.83
N LEU A 147 -13.97 10.42 10.01
CA LEU A 147 -14.21 8.98 10.18
C LEU A 147 -15.72 8.72 10.14
N GLU A 148 -16.14 7.76 9.32
CA GLU A 148 -17.53 7.27 9.28
C GLU A 148 -17.85 6.32 10.45
#